data_AF-A0A2I0NVB0-F1
#
_entry.id   AF-A0A2I0NVB0-F1
#
_cell.length_a   1.000
_cell.length_b   1.000
_cell.length_c   1.000
_cell.angle_alpha   90.00
_cell.angle_beta   90.00
_cell.angle_gamma   90.00
#
_symmetry.space_group_name_H-M   'P 1'
#
loop_
_entity.id
_entity.type
_entity.pdbx_description
1 polymer ?
#
loop_
_entity_poly.entity_id
_entity_poly.type
_entity_poly.pdbx_seq_one_letter_code
_entity_poly.pdbx_strand_id
1 'polypeptide(L)'
;AQIAAFDDTWHWDDMVSGKALIELRDSPYQEAAKMLDAMVGFLGKNPMTAYLAMMAVRLVELHRVLRPTGSLYLHCDPTASHYLKILLDAVFGAKNFRSEITWKRSSAHSDAKQGRKQYGNIADIIFYYSKSNEWIWNWIFTDYDETYINSAYRLKDTDGRRYRRDNLTAAKPGGDVEYLWPVKRPFDGSWEADLDNEFERPKANWEYKQVPPYKGRFWAYSKENLKKFSEEGRLAYAKSGMPEYKRFLDEMPGVPLQNVWTDIPPVGGKDRLGYPTQKPVALLERILNASSNPGDVVLDPFCGCGTTVHAAQKLGRQWIGIDITHLAINLIETRLFDAFEGQAQFTVHGVPQDIGGARDFFERDDKTKKEFEKWACGLIKAYPQGGGKKGADGGIDGLFRFGPAKEHVAIVSVKGGKNVGVAMVKDLDATVTEQKAQIGVFLTLTPPTKPMLDWARGAG
;
A
#
# COMPACT_ATOMS: atom_id res chain seq x y z
N ALA A 1 20.20 -13.29 -5.18
CA ALA A 1 21.04 -12.28 -4.47
C ALA A 1 20.32 -11.56 -3.32
N GLN A 2 19.06 -11.12 -3.47
CA GLN A 2 18.28 -10.58 -2.35
C GLN A 2 18.05 -11.64 -1.26
N ILE A 3 17.78 -12.90 -1.65
CA ILE A 3 17.69 -14.05 -0.72
C ILE A 3 18.99 -14.27 0.08
N ALA A 4 20.16 -14.02 -0.51
CA ALA A 4 21.45 -14.20 0.16
C ALA A 4 21.79 -13.01 1.08
N ALA A 5 21.41 -11.78 0.73
CA ALA A 5 21.44 -10.63 1.65
C ALA A 5 20.38 -10.75 2.75
N PHE A 6 19.27 -11.44 2.45
CA PHE A 6 18.25 -11.84 3.41
C PHE A 6 18.86 -12.85 4.39
N ASP A 7 19.29 -14.05 3.98
CA ASP A 7 19.81 -15.12 4.87
C ASP A 7 20.93 -14.66 5.84
N ASP A 8 21.83 -13.76 5.40
CA ASP A 8 22.98 -13.29 6.18
C ASP A 8 22.59 -12.34 7.34
N THR A 9 21.37 -11.77 7.33
CA THR A 9 20.96 -10.70 8.28
C THR A 9 20.02 -11.14 9.41
N TRP A 10 19.61 -12.41 9.42
CA TRP A 10 18.70 -12.95 10.47
C TRP A 10 19.43 -13.87 11.42
N HIS A 11 20.72 -13.70 11.62
CA HIS A 11 21.40 -14.31 12.76
C HIS A 11 21.70 -13.19 13.76
N TRP A 12 21.51 -13.47 15.04
CA TRP A 12 21.87 -12.49 16.04
C TRP A 12 23.38 -12.26 16.01
N ASP A 13 23.77 -11.04 15.68
CA ASP A 13 25.16 -10.57 15.69
C ASP A 13 25.26 -9.41 16.66
N ASP A 14 26.17 -9.50 17.63
CA ASP A 14 26.38 -8.44 18.62
C ASP A 14 26.92 -7.15 17.99
N MET A 15 27.63 -7.23 16.85
CA MET A 15 28.11 -6.07 16.09
C MET A 15 27.00 -5.34 15.32
N VAL A 16 25.91 -6.04 14.99
CA VAL A 16 24.79 -5.50 14.20
C VAL A 16 23.53 -5.36 15.04
N SER A 17 22.92 -6.48 15.46
CA SER A 17 21.71 -6.50 16.30
C SER A 17 21.98 -6.00 17.71
N GLY A 18 23.14 -6.37 18.29
CA GLY A 18 23.55 -5.86 19.60
C GLY A 18 23.80 -4.35 19.57
N LYS A 19 24.47 -3.84 18.53
CA LYS A 19 24.64 -2.40 18.32
C LYS A 19 23.31 -1.68 18.11
N ALA A 20 22.40 -2.22 17.30
CA ALA A 20 21.06 -1.64 17.10
C ALA A 20 20.27 -1.52 18.42
N LEU A 21 20.41 -2.50 19.31
CA LEU A 21 19.81 -2.46 20.65
C LEU A 21 20.44 -1.36 21.52
N ILE A 22 21.77 -1.18 21.47
CA ILE A 22 22.45 -0.09 22.17
C ILE A 22 22.00 1.28 21.62
N GLU A 23 21.97 1.44 20.30
CA GLU A 23 21.47 2.66 19.64
C GLU A 23 20.04 3.00 20.08
N LEU A 24 19.17 1.98 20.22
CA LEU A 24 17.81 2.17 20.70
C LEU A 24 17.75 2.59 22.18
N ARG A 25 18.61 2.01 23.04
CA ARG A 25 18.72 2.40 24.47
C ARG A 25 19.21 3.83 24.65
N ASP A 26 20.09 4.29 23.76
CA ASP A 26 20.60 5.67 23.78
C ASP A 26 19.63 6.68 23.12
N SER A 27 18.57 6.18 22.47
CA SER A 27 17.55 7.01 21.83
C SER A 27 16.52 7.57 22.84
N PRO A 28 15.73 8.59 22.49
CA PRO A 28 14.62 9.03 23.34
C PRO A 28 13.47 8.02 23.45
N TYR A 29 13.48 6.92 22.68
CA TYR A 29 12.41 5.91 22.62
C TYR A 29 12.61 4.80 23.66
N GLN A 30 12.66 5.20 24.93
CA GLN A 30 12.95 4.31 26.06
C GLN A 30 11.96 3.15 26.20
N GLU A 31 10.68 3.36 25.90
CA GLU A 31 9.68 2.28 25.93
C GLU A 31 9.93 1.23 24.84
N ALA A 32 10.38 1.64 23.65
CA ALA A 32 10.77 0.71 22.60
C ALA A 32 12.02 -0.08 22.98
N ALA A 33 13.00 0.56 23.61
CA ALA A 33 14.19 -0.11 24.14
C ALA A 33 13.83 -1.18 25.18
N LYS A 34 13.03 -0.82 26.20
CA LYS A 34 12.53 -1.75 27.22
C LYS A 34 11.76 -2.92 26.61
N MET A 35 10.89 -2.64 25.65
CA MET A 35 10.10 -3.67 24.97
C MET A 35 10.99 -4.62 24.18
N LEU A 36 11.97 -4.10 23.44
CA LEU A 36 12.91 -4.94 22.70
C LEU A 36 13.78 -5.77 23.65
N ASP A 37 14.27 -5.19 24.75
CA ASP A 37 15.02 -5.91 25.80
C ASP A 37 14.19 -7.04 26.41
N ALA A 38 12.92 -6.79 26.72
CA ALA A 38 12.01 -7.81 27.23
C ALA A 38 11.80 -8.95 26.22
N MET A 39 11.63 -8.63 24.93
CA MET A 39 11.50 -9.63 23.87
C MET A 39 12.77 -10.45 23.68
N VAL A 40 13.95 -9.81 23.68
CA VAL A 40 15.26 -10.49 23.58
C VAL A 40 15.50 -11.38 24.80
N GLY A 41 15.18 -10.90 26.00
CA GLY A 41 15.30 -11.67 27.23
C GLY A 41 14.36 -12.87 27.28
N PHE A 42 13.13 -12.73 26.77
CA PHE A 42 12.12 -13.79 26.78
C PHE A 42 12.33 -14.83 25.67
N LEU A 43 12.54 -14.39 24.43
CA LEU A 43 12.69 -15.27 23.25
C LEU A 43 14.12 -15.76 23.05
N GLY A 44 15.09 -15.12 23.70
CA GLY A 44 16.52 -15.34 23.48
C GLY A 44 17.05 -14.65 22.20
N LYS A 45 18.37 -14.70 22.04
CA LYS A 45 19.07 -14.25 20.82
C LYS A 45 18.84 -15.26 19.71
N ASN A 46 18.05 -14.90 18.70
CA ASN A 46 17.64 -15.78 17.61
C ASN A 46 17.31 -14.94 16.35
N PRO A 47 16.97 -15.57 15.21
CA PRO A 47 16.63 -14.84 13.99
C PRO A 47 15.50 -13.82 14.10
N MET A 48 14.45 -14.14 14.87
CA MET A 48 13.33 -13.22 15.09
C MET A 48 13.77 -12.00 15.90
N THR A 49 14.55 -12.18 16.96
CA THR A 49 14.98 -11.04 17.78
C THR A 49 16.03 -10.19 17.08
N ALA A 50 16.89 -10.78 16.24
CA ALA A 50 17.81 -10.05 15.38
C ALA A 50 17.05 -9.12 14.40
N TYR A 51 15.98 -9.64 13.80
CA TYR A 51 15.08 -8.84 12.96
C TYR A 51 14.40 -7.72 13.70
N LEU A 52 13.83 -8.00 14.87
CA LEU A 52 13.13 -7.00 15.66
C LEU A 52 14.06 -5.87 16.07
N ALA A 53 15.33 -6.17 16.39
CA ALA A 53 16.33 -5.14 16.66
C ALA A 53 16.58 -4.24 15.44
N MET A 54 16.72 -4.83 14.25
CA MET A 54 16.90 -4.06 13.02
C MET A 54 15.66 -3.25 12.63
N MET A 55 14.46 -3.78 12.87
CA MET A 55 13.22 -3.05 12.65
C MET A 55 13.02 -1.92 13.66
N ALA A 56 13.36 -2.11 14.93
CA ALA A 56 13.15 -1.12 15.98
C ALA A 56 13.81 0.21 15.66
N VAL A 57 15.09 0.21 15.27
CA VAL A 57 15.83 1.42 14.90
C VAL A 57 15.16 2.13 13.72
N ARG A 58 14.68 1.36 12.73
CA ARG A 58 14.00 1.94 11.56
C ARG A 58 12.62 2.50 11.89
N LEU A 59 11.85 1.81 12.74
CA LEU A 59 10.54 2.29 13.21
C LEU A 59 10.67 3.59 14.00
N VAL A 60 11.72 3.70 14.82
CA VAL A 60 12.08 4.94 15.53
C VAL A 60 12.39 6.08 14.55
N GLU A 61 13.20 5.84 13.53
CA GLU A 61 13.52 6.84 12.52
C GLU A 61 12.29 7.25 11.70
N LEU A 62 11.44 6.29 11.32
CA LEU A 62 10.16 6.55 10.66
C LEU A 62 9.24 7.41 11.52
N HIS A 63 9.10 7.09 12.81
CA HIS A 63 8.34 7.93 13.73
C HIS A 63 8.94 9.34 13.85
N ARG A 64 10.27 9.46 13.91
CA ARG A 64 10.96 10.76 14.00
C ARG A 64 10.65 11.67 12.82
N VAL A 65 10.72 11.16 11.58
CA VAL A 65 10.56 11.96 10.35
C VAL A 65 9.10 12.22 9.95
N LEU A 66 8.14 11.44 10.46
CA LEU A 66 6.72 11.66 10.18
C LEU A 66 6.26 13.04 10.70
N ARG A 67 5.39 13.72 9.95
CA ARG A 67 4.66 14.90 10.46
C ARG A 67 3.70 14.50 11.58
N PRO A 68 3.31 15.41 12.50
CA PRO A 68 2.29 15.09 13.51
C PRO A 68 0.99 14.54 12.92
N THR A 69 0.62 15.00 11.71
CA THR A 69 -0.54 14.55 10.93
C THR A 69 -0.31 13.26 10.12
N GLY A 70 0.90 12.71 10.17
CA GLY A 70 1.34 11.59 9.35
C GLY A 70 0.86 10.23 9.83
N SER A 71 0.86 9.29 8.89
CA SER A 71 0.40 7.92 9.08
C SER A 71 1.50 6.92 8.73
N LEU A 72 1.56 5.80 9.44
CA LEU A 72 2.41 4.66 9.14
C LEU A 72 1.53 3.45 8.78
N TYR A 73 1.89 2.78 7.68
CA TYR A 73 1.38 1.47 7.32
C TYR A 73 2.53 0.46 7.30
N LEU A 74 2.40 -0.64 8.05
CA LEU A 74 3.37 -1.72 8.08
C LEU A 74 2.71 -3.03 7.67
N HIS A 75 3.07 -3.55 6.49
CA HIS A 75 2.69 -4.88 6.04
C HIS A 75 3.61 -5.94 6.64
N CYS A 76 3.03 -6.98 7.24
CA CYS A 76 3.78 -8.07 7.85
C CYS A 76 3.03 -9.41 7.69
N ASP A 77 3.81 -10.49 7.57
CA ASP A 77 3.27 -11.84 7.66
C ASP A 77 2.90 -12.22 9.11
N PRO A 78 2.15 -13.31 9.33
CA PRO A 78 1.77 -13.75 10.66
C PRO A 78 2.94 -14.19 11.57
N THR A 79 4.12 -14.44 11.02
CA THR A 79 5.28 -14.92 11.77
C THR A 79 5.86 -13.83 12.66
N ALA A 80 5.93 -12.59 12.15
CA ALA A 80 6.47 -11.45 12.92
C ALA A 80 5.41 -10.43 13.38
N SER A 81 4.18 -10.49 12.87
CA SER A 81 3.17 -9.44 13.06
C SER A 81 2.94 -9.04 14.52
N HIS A 82 2.76 -10.01 15.42
CA HIS A 82 2.47 -9.74 16.84
C HIS A 82 3.62 -9.05 17.56
N TYR A 83 4.87 -9.44 17.24
CA TYR A 83 6.06 -8.82 17.82
C TYR A 83 6.28 -7.40 17.28
N LEU A 84 6.03 -7.18 15.98
CA LEU A 84 6.06 -5.85 15.38
C LEU A 84 4.95 -4.95 15.93
N LYS A 85 3.76 -5.50 16.23
CA LYS A 85 2.66 -4.74 16.81
C LYS A 85 3.02 -4.14 18.16
N ILE A 86 3.56 -4.94 19.08
CA ILE A 86 3.95 -4.48 20.42
C ILE A 86 5.14 -3.52 20.37
N LEU A 87 6.05 -3.71 19.41
CA LEU A 87 7.14 -2.77 19.17
C LEU A 87 6.62 -1.43 18.62
N LEU A 88 5.65 -1.46 17.70
CA LEU A 88 4.96 -0.27 17.22
C LEU A 88 4.20 0.45 18.34
N ASP A 89 3.53 -0.28 19.25
CA ASP A 89 2.87 0.31 20.42
C ASP A 89 3.88 1.04 21.31
N ALA A 90 5.09 0.50 21.45
CA ALA A 90 6.16 1.13 22.23
C ALA A 90 6.78 2.37 21.54
N VAL A 91 6.77 2.41 20.19
CA VAL A 91 7.30 3.56 19.42
C VAL A 91 6.26 4.67 19.23
N PHE A 92 5.05 4.32 18.80
CA PHE A 92 3.98 5.27 18.46
C PHE A 92 3.04 5.54 19.64
N GLY A 93 3.01 4.66 20.64
CA GLY A 93 2.01 4.66 21.70
C GLY A 93 0.75 3.88 21.32
N ALA A 94 0.27 3.01 22.21
CA ALA A 94 -0.88 2.14 21.93
C ALA A 94 -2.17 2.89 21.56
N LYS A 95 -2.36 4.12 22.06
CA LYS A 95 -3.51 4.99 21.71
C LYS A 95 -3.46 5.51 20.26
N ASN A 96 -2.30 5.42 19.63
CA ASN A 96 -2.06 5.86 18.26
C ASN A 96 -2.26 4.76 17.22
N PHE A 97 -2.56 3.54 17.67
CA PHE A 97 -3.05 2.49 16.80
C PHE A 97 -4.44 2.84 16.24
N ARG A 98 -4.64 2.62 14.94
CA ARG A 98 -5.89 2.96 14.25
C ARG A 98 -6.65 1.73 13.79
N SER A 99 -5.98 0.80 13.13
CA SER A 99 -6.61 -0.43 12.66
C SER A 99 -5.60 -1.52 12.33
N GLU A 100 -6.03 -2.77 12.46
CA GLU A 100 -5.39 -3.94 11.86
C GLU A 100 -6.17 -4.29 10.60
N ILE A 101 -5.51 -4.24 9.46
CA ILE A 101 -6.13 -4.51 8.16
C ILE A 101 -5.75 -5.91 7.71
N THR A 102 -6.74 -6.74 7.44
CA THR A 102 -6.56 -8.07 6.84
C THR A 102 -6.66 -7.96 5.32
N TRP A 103 -5.58 -8.20 4.60
CA TRP A 103 -5.59 -8.22 3.14
C TRP A 103 -5.48 -9.65 2.60
N LYS A 104 -6.48 -10.08 1.82
CA LYS A 104 -6.49 -11.39 1.14
C LYS A 104 -5.52 -11.38 -0.05
N ARG A 105 -4.26 -11.74 0.20
CA ARG A 105 -3.20 -11.77 -0.80
C ARG A 105 -3.22 -12.98 -1.74
N SER A 106 -4.00 -14.02 -1.49
CA SER A 106 -4.10 -15.16 -2.41
C SER A 106 -5.45 -15.87 -2.37
N SER A 107 -5.65 -16.76 -3.33
CA SER A 107 -6.73 -17.74 -3.30
C SER A 107 -6.38 -18.92 -2.40
N ALA A 108 -7.37 -19.78 -2.15
CA ALA A 108 -7.15 -21.05 -1.46
C ALA A 108 -6.22 -21.96 -2.25
N HIS A 109 -5.33 -22.66 -1.53
CA HIS A 109 -4.38 -23.62 -2.09
C HIS A 109 -4.82 -25.04 -1.75
N SER A 110 -4.29 -26.04 -2.46
CA SER A 110 -4.56 -27.46 -2.19
C SER A 110 -3.80 -28.02 -0.99
N ASP A 111 -3.36 -27.15 -0.07
CA ASP A 111 -2.50 -27.49 1.07
C ASP A 111 -3.06 -28.61 1.95
N ALA A 112 -4.38 -28.65 2.11
CA ALA A 112 -5.06 -29.71 2.87
C ALA A 112 -4.79 -31.10 2.27
N LYS A 113 -4.73 -31.20 0.94
CA LYS A 113 -4.38 -32.43 0.22
C LYS A 113 -2.88 -32.75 0.28
N GLN A 114 -2.04 -31.76 0.62
CA GLN A 114 -0.60 -31.89 0.78
C GLN A 114 -0.20 -32.16 2.25
N GLY A 115 -1.16 -32.49 3.12
CA GLY A 115 -0.91 -32.86 4.51
C GLY A 115 -0.76 -31.70 5.49
N ARG A 116 -1.10 -30.45 5.09
CA ARG A 116 -1.11 -29.30 6.00
C ARG A 116 -2.15 -29.51 7.10
N LYS A 117 -1.70 -29.48 8.36
CA LYS A 117 -2.54 -29.66 9.56
C LYS A 117 -2.95 -28.32 10.22
N GLN A 118 -3.37 -27.36 9.41
CA GLN A 118 -3.81 -26.04 9.86
C GLN A 118 -4.66 -25.35 8.78
N TYR A 119 -5.33 -24.24 9.14
CA TYR A 119 -6.06 -23.41 8.18
C TYR A 119 -5.14 -22.86 7.07
N GLY A 120 -5.75 -22.54 5.92
CA GLY A 120 -5.04 -21.96 4.79
C GLY A 120 -4.62 -20.52 5.06
N ASN A 121 -3.36 -20.18 4.78
CA ASN A 121 -2.81 -18.84 5.01
C ASN A 121 -2.85 -18.03 3.71
N ILE A 122 -4.00 -17.39 3.47
CA ILE A 122 -4.26 -16.61 2.25
C ILE A 122 -4.25 -15.10 2.46
N ALA A 123 -4.10 -14.65 3.70
CA ALA A 123 -4.15 -13.26 4.07
C ALA A 123 -2.92 -12.86 4.88
N ASP A 124 -2.56 -11.59 4.77
CA ASP A 124 -1.54 -10.94 5.57
C ASP A 124 -2.14 -9.75 6.33
N ILE A 125 -1.38 -9.24 7.30
CA ILE A 125 -1.79 -8.13 8.15
C ILE A 125 -1.07 -6.85 7.71
N ILE A 126 -1.78 -5.72 7.75
CA ILE A 126 -1.23 -4.39 7.61
C ILE A 126 -1.63 -3.59 8.86
N PHE A 127 -0.65 -3.18 9.66
CA PHE A 127 -0.89 -2.29 10.79
C PHE A 127 -0.97 -0.84 10.32
N TYR A 128 -1.98 -0.12 10.82
CA TYR A 128 -2.15 1.30 10.57
C TYR A 128 -2.04 2.09 11.89
N TYR A 129 -1.08 3.02 11.94
CA TYR A 129 -0.87 3.97 13.03
C TYR A 129 -0.91 5.41 12.52
N SER A 130 -1.35 6.32 13.37
CA SER A 130 -1.07 7.75 13.21
C SER A 130 0.09 8.17 14.11
N LYS A 131 0.80 9.25 13.78
CA LYS A 131 1.84 9.79 14.69
C LYS A 131 1.24 10.42 15.94
N SER A 132 0.09 11.08 15.80
CA SER A 132 -0.59 11.78 16.89
C SER A 132 -2.11 11.53 16.88
N ASN A 133 -2.83 12.25 17.74
CA ASN A 133 -4.29 12.29 17.77
C ASN A 133 -4.90 13.20 16.69
N GLU A 134 -4.07 13.88 15.89
CA GLU A 134 -4.47 14.62 14.70
C GLU A 134 -3.82 13.96 13.50
N TRP A 135 -4.60 13.52 12.52
CA TRP A 135 -4.07 12.88 11.31
C TRP A 135 -5.00 13.07 10.11
N ILE A 136 -4.43 12.92 8.91
CA ILE A 136 -5.20 12.96 7.68
C ILE A 136 -5.97 11.64 7.51
N TRP A 137 -7.29 11.75 7.34
CA TRP A 137 -8.15 10.61 7.00
C TRP A 137 -9.20 11.03 5.98
N ASN A 138 -9.14 10.40 4.81
CA ASN A 138 -10.10 10.57 3.72
C ASN A 138 -10.97 9.32 3.64
N TRP A 139 -12.28 9.49 3.78
CA TRP A 139 -13.21 8.36 3.68
C TRP A 139 -13.21 7.78 2.26
N ILE A 140 -12.86 6.50 2.17
CA ILE A 140 -13.06 5.69 0.97
C ILE A 140 -14.38 4.94 1.16
N PHE A 141 -15.23 4.98 0.14
CA PHE A 141 -16.50 4.26 0.15
C PHE A 141 -16.48 3.17 -0.93
N THR A 142 -17.18 2.08 -0.64
CA THR A 142 -17.49 1.01 -1.58
C THR A 142 -18.98 1.00 -1.86
N ASP A 143 -19.37 0.40 -2.98
CA ASP A 143 -20.79 0.26 -3.30
C ASP A 143 -21.53 -0.59 -2.26
N TYR A 144 -22.82 -0.33 -2.12
CA TYR A 144 -23.71 -1.22 -1.38
C TYR A 144 -23.87 -2.53 -2.14
N ASP A 145 -23.91 -3.65 -1.40
CA ASP A 145 -24.25 -4.93 -2.01
C ASP A 145 -25.72 -4.94 -2.47
N GLU A 146 -26.02 -5.72 -3.51
CA GLU A 146 -27.37 -5.78 -4.08
C GLU A 146 -28.42 -6.24 -3.07
N THR A 147 -28.04 -7.09 -2.11
CA THR A 147 -28.98 -7.60 -1.10
C THR A 147 -29.39 -6.51 -0.12
N TYR A 148 -28.46 -5.64 0.27
CA TYR A 148 -28.73 -4.45 1.07
C TYR A 148 -29.56 -3.43 0.28
N ILE A 149 -29.23 -3.18 -0.99
CA ILE A 149 -30.01 -2.29 -1.85
C ILE A 149 -31.46 -2.76 -1.94
N ASN A 150 -31.69 -4.05 -2.18
CA ASN A 150 -33.03 -4.61 -2.35
C ASN A 150 -33.82 -4.68 -1.03
N SER A 151 -33.16 -4.82 0.11
CA SER A 151 -33.83 -4.87 1.42
C SER A 151 -34.09 -3.49 2.02
N ALA A 152 -33.11 -2.59 1.96
CA ALA A 152 -33.17 -1.26 2.57
C ALA A 152 -33.79 -0.21 1.63
N TYR A 153 -33.40 -0.16 0.36
CA TYR A 153 -33.85 0.81 -0.63
C TYR A 153 -34.96 0.24 -1.52
N ARG A 154 -35.98 -0.34 -0.87
CA ARG A 154 -37.11 -1.02 -1.53
C ARG A 154 -38.21 -0.08 -2.03
N LEU A 155 -38.26 1.15 -1.52
CA LEU A 155 -39.27 2.13 -1.89
C LEU A 155 -38.81 2.92 -3.10
N LYS A 156 -39.75 3.28 -3.97
CA LYS A 156 -39.53 4.19 -5.09
C LYS A 156 -40.34 5.44 -4.89
N ASP A 157 -39.75 6.58 -5.20
CA ASP A 157 -40.47 7.85 -5.24
C ASP A 157 -41.20 8.01 -6.58
N THR A 158 -41.97 9.08 -6.72
CA THR A 158 -42.78 9.38 -7.91
C THR A 158 -41.95 9.47 -9.21
N ASP A 159 -40.68 9.86 -9.10
CA ASP A 159 -39.70 9.93 -10.19
C ASP A 159 -38.96 8.60 -10.45
N GLY A 160 -39.27 7.54 -9.69
CA GLY A 160 -38.65 6.23 -9.79
C GLY A 160 -37.37 6.04 -8.97
N ARG A 161 -36.85 7.08 -8.30
CA ARG A 161 -35.64 6.99 -7.47
C ARG A 161 -35.88 6.09 -6.26
N ARG A 162 -34.91 5.24 -5.96
CA ARG A 162 -34.98 4.34 -4.80
C ARG A 162 -34.61 5.09 -3.52
N TYR A 163 -35.41 4.91 -2.47
CA TYR A 163 -35.11 5.49 -1.16
C TYR A 163 -35.41 4.49 -0.03
N ARG A 164 -34.81 4.77 1.13
CA ARG A 164 -35.18 4.16 2.41
C ARG A 164 -35.75 5.23 3.34
N ARG A 165 -36.59 4.81 4.27
CA ARG A 165 -37.12 5.69 5.32
C ARG A 165 -36.16 5.72 6.49
N ASP A 166 -35.96 6.91 7.05
CA ASP A 166 -35.15 7.09 8.24
C ASP A 166 -35.90 7.93 9.29
N ASN A 167 -35.56 7.69 10.56
CA ASN A 167 -36.22 8.35 11.67
C ASN A 167 -35.79 9.82 11.76
N LEU A 168 -36.75 10.73 11.98
CA LEU A 168 -36.53 12.16 12.16
C LEU A 168 -36.43 12.58 13.63
N THR A 169 -36.21 11.64 14.55
CA THR A 169 -36.08 11.90 15.99
C THR A 169 -34.69 11.59 16.54
N ALA A 170 -34.29 12.30 17.60
CA ALA A 170 -32.99 12.17 18.25
C ALA A 170 -33.08 12.28 19.78
N ALA A 171 -32.01 11.89 20.48
CA ALA A 171 -31.87 12.09 21.93
C ALA A 171 -31.20 13.45 22.23
N LYS A 172 -31.85 14.56 21.82
CA LYS A 172 -31.33 15.93 22.01
C LYS A 172 -32.33 16.78 22.82
N PRO A 173 -32.09 17.03 24.11
CA PRO A 173 -32.93 17.96 24.87
C PRO A 173 -32.62 19.44 24.51
N GLY A 174 -33.66 20.27 24.39
CA GLY A 174 -33.57 21.73 24.26
C GLY A 174 -33.54 22.29 22.82
N GLY A 175 -33.91 23.57 22.68
CA GLY A 175 -34.01 24.31 21.39
C GLY A 175 -35.40 24.19 20.73
N ASP A 176 -35.51 24.61 19.46
CA ASP A 176 -36.77 24.63 18.68
C ASP A 176 -37.17 23.25 18.10
N VAL A 177 -36.91 22.18 18.87
CA VAL A 177 -37.11 20.78 18.46
C VAL A 177 -38.24 20.08 19.23
N GLU A 178 -38.91 20.83 20.11
CA GLU A 178 -40.11 20.41 20.84
C GLU A 178 -41.34 21.08 20.23
N TYR A 179 -41.96 20.40 19.27
CA TYR A 179 -43.19 20.87 18.65
C TYR A 179 -44.03 19.68 18.19
N LEU A 180 -45.32 19.93 17.99
CA LEU A 180 -46.18 18.99 17.31
C LEU A 180 -46.12 19.25 15.81
N TRP A 181 -45.84 18.20 15.03
CA TRP A 181 -45.78 18.30 13.58
C TRP A 181 -47.20 18.14 12.98
N PRO A 182 -47.73 19.17 12.30
CA PRO A 182 -49.07 19.11 11.74
C PRO A 182 -49.06 18.33 10.42
N VAL A 183 -50.01 17.40 10.28
CA VAL A 183 -50.18 16.56 9.09
C VAL A 183 -51.65 16.50 8.70
N LYS A 184 -51.90 16.36 7.40
CA LYS A 184 -53.24 16.25 6.83
C LYS A 184 -53.32 15.10 5.80
N ARG A 185 -54.52 14.59 5.54
CA ARG A 185 -54.80 13.67 4.43
C ARG A 185 -56.27 13.72 4.00
N PRO A 186 -56.59 13.41 2.73
CA PRO A 186 -57.93 12.96 2.36
C PRO A 186 -58.29 11.65 3.06
N PHE A 187 -59.57 11.36 3.29
CA PHE A 187 -59.98 10.12 3.96
C PHE A 187 -59.52 8.83 3.25
N ASP A 188 -59.35 8.88 1.92
CA ASP A 188 -58.84 7.81 1.07
C ASP A 188 -57.37 8.01 0.64
N GLY A 189 -56.71 9.03 1.18
CA GLY A 189 -55.38 9.45 0.78
C GLY A 189 -54.25 9.09 1.74
N SER A 190 -53.05 9.53 1.38
CA SER A 190 -51.84 9.43 2.21
C SER A 190 -51.64 10.69 3.05
N TRP A 191 -50.97 10.54 4.19
CA TRP A 191 -50.53 11.68 5.01
C TRP A 191 -49.52 12.56 4.27
N GLU A 192 -49.68 13.87 4.44
CA GLU A 192 -48.78 14.92 4.00
C GLU A 192 -48.62 15.99 5.09
N ALA A 193 -47.63 16.88 4.97
CA ALA A 193 -47.48 18.01 5.89
C ALA A 193 -48.64 18.99 5.73
N ASP A 194 -49.14 19.48 6.85
CA ASP A 194 -50.04 20.64 6.86
C ASP A 194 -49.22 21.92 7.08
N LEU A 195 -48.68 22.46 5.99
CA LEU A 195 -47.80 23.63 6.02
C LEU A 195 -48.54 24.95 6.26
N ASP A 196 -49.83 24.99 5.90
CA ASP A 196 -50.68 26.18 5.93
C ASP A 196 -51.54 26.29 7.20
N ASN A 197 -51.35 25.36 8.15
CA ASN A 197 -52.15 25.20 9.37
C ASN A 197 -53.66 25.05 9.07
N GLU A 198 -54.01 24.31 8.02
CA GLU A 198 -55.41 24.01 7.71
C GLU A 198 -56.14 23.26 8.84
N PHE A 199 -55.43 22.60 9.74
CA PHE A 199 -56.04 21.99 10.93
C PHE A 199 -56.83 23.00 11.80
N GLU A 200 -56.51 24.30 11.73
CA GLU A 200 -57.26 25.36 12.40
C GLU A 200 -58.59 25.69 11.70
N ARG A 201 -58.72 25.33 10.42
CA ARG A 201 -59.89 25.55 9.56
C ARG A 201 -60.15 24.30 8.70
N PRO A 202 -60.54 23.19 9.31
CA PRO A 202 -60.56 21.89 8.65
C PRO A 202 -61.57 21.85 7.51
N LYS A 203 -61.15 21.30 6.37
CA LYS A 203 -62.01 21.06 5.21
C LYS A 203 -62.83 19.78 5.39
N ALA A 204 -64.03 19.76 4.81
CA ALA A 204 -64.82 18.52 4.71
C ALA A 204 -64.03 17.46 3.92
N ASN A 205 -64.14 16.18 4.32
CA ASN A 205 -63.46 15.02 3.73
C ASN A 205 -61.94 14.93 3.95
N TRP A 206 -61.39 15.72 4.86
CA TRP A 206 -59.99 15.67 5.26
C TRP A 206 -59.83 15.29 6.74
N GLU A 207 -58.74 14.61 7.05
CA GLU A 207 -58.29 14.30 8.40
C GLU A 207 -57.04 15.11 8.72
N TYR A 208 -56.97 15.66 9.93
CA TYR A 208 -55.85 16.46 10.43
C TYR A 208 -55.34 15.89 11.73
N LYS A 209 -54.02 15.92 11.93
CA LYS A 209 -53.38 15.44 13.16
C LYS A 209 -52.14 16.25 13.49
N GLN A 210 -51.87 16.36 14.79
CA GLN A 210 -50.63 16.89 15.32
C GLN A 210 -49.82 15.75 15.94
N VAL A 211 -48.66 15.46 15.36
CA VAL A 211 -47.85 14.30 15.73
C VAL A 211 -46.67 14.74 16.60
N PRO A 212 -46.53 14.22 17.84
CA PRO A 212 -45.34 14.44 18.64
C PRO A 212 -44.19 13.54 18.18
N PRO A 213 -42.92 13.85 18.53
CA PRO A 213 -41.83 12.90 18.39
C PRO A 213 -42.08 11.65 19.24
N TYR A 214 -41.34 10.56 18.99
CA TYR A 214 -41.43 9.36 19.81
C TYR A 214 -41.19 9.65 21.30
N LYS A 215 -41.88 8.93 22.19
CA LYS A 215 -41.76 9.10 23.64
C LYS A 215 -40.30 9.06 24.09
N GLY A 216 -39.86 10.09 24.82
CA GLY A 216 -38.49 10.23 25.30
C GLY A 216 -37.48 10.69 24.23
N ARG A 217 -37.96 11.14 23.07
CA ARG A 217 -37.15 11.70 21.99
C ARG A 217 -37.66 13.08 21.58
N PHE A 218 -36.83 13.77 20.83
CA PHE A 218 -37.08 15.11 20.28
C PHE A 218 -36.99 15.05 18.77
N TRP A 219 -37.51 16.05 18.06
CA TRP A 219 -37.23 16.15 16.63
C TRP A 219 -35.73 16.36 16.40
N ALA A 220 -35.17 15.74 15.37
CA ALA A 220 -33.76 15.92 15.02
C ALA A 220 -33.49 17.29 14.37
N TYR A 221 -34.55 17.98 13.92
CA TYR A 221 -34.49 19.24 13.18
C TYR A 221 -35.58 20.21 13.65
N SER A 222 -35.36 21.51 13.45
CA SER A 222 -36.35 22.56 13.69
C SER A 222 -37.59 22.41 12.80
N LYS A 223 -38.69 23.06 13.18
CA LYS A 223 -39.94 23.06 12.41
C LYS A 223 -39.72 23.58 10.99
N GLU A 224 -38.93 24.63 10.81
CA GLU A 224 -38.58 25.22 9.51
C GLU A 224 -37.82 24.24 8.61
N ASN A 225 -36.88 23.47 9.16
CA ASN A 225 -36.16 22.45 8.40
C ASN A 225 -37.08 21.30 7.98
N LEU A 226 -38.01 20.86 8.86
CA LEU A 226 -39.01 19.87 8.48
C LEU A 226 -39.96 20.38 7.39
N LYS A 227 -40.34 21.67 7.41
CA LYS A 227 -41.11 22.29 6.32
C LYS A 227 -40.35 22.24 5.01
N LYS A 228 -39.08 22.65 5.02
CA LYS A 228 -38.19 22.59 3.85
C LYS A 228 -38.07 21.16 3.31
N PHE A 229 -37.90 20.17 4.18
CA PHE A 229 -37.88 18.76 3.75
C PHE A 229 -39.21 18.34 3.11
N SER A 230 -40.34 18.82 3.60
CA SER A 230 -41.63 18.55 2.98
C SER A 230 -41.71 19.13 1.56
N GLU A 231 -41.32 20.40 1.42
CA GLU A 231 -41.32 21.13 0.14
C GLU A 231 -40.36 20.49 -0.88
N GLU A 232 -39.21 19.98 -0.42
CA GLU A 232 -38.23 19.27 -1.24
C GLU A 232 -38.60 17.80 -1.50
N GLY A 233 -39.80 17.36 -1.10
CA GLY A 233 -40.26 15.97 -1.28
C GLY A 233 -39.47 14.93 -0.47
N ARG A 234 -38.71 15.37 0.54
CA ARG A 234 -37.84 14.55 1.40
C ARG A 234 -38.59 13.86 2.54
N LEU A 235 -39.89 14.10 2.71
CA LEU A 235 -40.69 13.43 3.73
C LEU A 235 -41.56 12.31 3.15
N ALA A 236 -41.58 11.18 3.86
CA ALA A 236 -42.58 10.15 3.75
C ALA A 236 -43.32 10.03 5.09
N TYR A 237 -44.50 9.43 5.09
CA TYR A 237 -45.30 9.32 6.31
C TYR A 237 -45.66 7.86 6.61
N ALA A 238 -45.62 7.51 7.89
CA ALA A 238 -46.19 6.28 8.41
C ALA A 238 -47.73 6.37 8.44
N LYS A 239 -48.42 5.23 8.59
CA LYS A 239 -49.89 5.19 8.74
C LYS A 239 -50.40 6.05 9.91
N SER A 240 -49.57 6.24 10.93
CA SER A 240 -49.87 7.06 12.11
C SER A 240 -49.76 8.57 11.89
N GLY A 241 -49.28 9.00 10.73
CA GLY A 241 -48.92 10.40 10.45
C GLY A 241 -47.49 10.78 10.86
N MET A 242 -46.71 9.85 11.43
CA MET A 242 -45.31 10.11 11.79
C MET A 242 -44.48 10.40 10.53
N PRO A 243 -43.82 11.57 10.43
CA PRO A 243 -42.90 11.87 9.34
C PRO A 243 -41.61 11.05 9.45
N GLU A 244 -41.12 10.60 8.31
CA GLU A 244 -39.88 9.85 8.13
C GLU A 244 -39.11 10.49 6.97
N TYR A 245 -37.78 10.54 7.07
CA TYR A 245 -36.93 11.14 6.02
C TYR A 245 -36.70 10.14 4.89
N LYS A 246 -36.86 10.56 3.64
CA LYS A 246 -36.45 9.81 2.46
C LYS A 246 -34.95 9.98 2.24
N ARG A 247 -34.19 8.92 2.49
CA ARG A 247 -32.77 8.84 2.06
C ARG A 247 -32.69 8.16 0.71
N PHE A 248 -32.34 8.90 -0.33
CA PHE A 248 -32.23 8.37 -1.68
C PHE A 248 -30.90 7.63 -1.88
N LEU A 249 -30.95 6.50 -2.59
CA LEU A 249 -29.79 5.64 -2.82
C LEU A 249 -28.69 6.32 -3.65
N ASP A 250 -29.10 7.04 -4.69
CA ASP A 250 -28.21 7.77 -5.62
C ASP A 250 -27.51 8.98 -4.99
N GLU A 251 -27.98 9.44 -3.83
CA GLU A 251 -27.34 10.49 -3.04
C GLU A 251 -26.35 9.93 -1.98
N MET A 252 -26.30 8.62 -1.78
CA MET A 252 -25.46 8.03 -0.74
C MET A 252 -24.06 7.72 -1.28
N PRO A 253 -22.99 8.04 -0.53
CA PRO A 253 -21.63 7.77 -0.96
C PRO A 253 -21.26 6.28 -0.95
N GLY A 254 -22.09 5.41 -0.35
CA GLY A 254 -21.85 3.97 -0.23
C GLY A 254 -21.56 3.54 1.21
N VAL A 255 -20.86 2.43 1.35
CA VAL A 255 -20.39 1.87 2.62
C VAL A 255 -18.97 2.34 2.86
N PRO A 256 -18.65 3.00 3.99
CA PRO A 256 -17.26 3.26 4.34
C PRO A 256 -16.43 1.99 4.31
N LEU A 257 -15.26 2.04 3.69
CA LEU A 257 -14.38 0.88 3.53
C LEU A 257 -13.98 0.31 4.91
N GLN A 258 -14.09 -1.00 5.06
CA GLN A 258 -13.76 -1.71 6.31
C GLN A 258 -12.30 -2.22 6.30
N ASN A 259 -11.86 -2.85 7.39
CA ASN A 259 -10.50 -3.33 7.57
C ASN A 259 -10.24 -4.75 7.03
N VAL A 260 -11.20 -5.37 6.34
CA VAL A 260 -11.02 -6.67 5.67
C VAL A 260 -11.08 -6.45 4.15
N TRP A 261 -9.94 -6.55 3.48
CA TRP A 261 -9.78 -6.27 2.07
C TRP A 261 -9.65 -7.56 1.27
N THR A 262 -10.69 -7.90 0.52
CA THR A 262 -10.79 -9.13 -0.28
C THR A 262 -10.83 -8.89 -1.79
N ASP A 263 -10.90 -7.62 -2.18
CA ASP A 263 -11.17 -7.13 -3.52
C ASP A 263 -9.91 -6.70 -4.30
N ILE A 264 -8.76 -6.63 -3.64
CA ILE A 264 -7.48 -6.34 -4.28
C ILE A 264 -6.70 -7.65 -4.48
N PRO A 265 -6.64 -8.21 -5.71
CA PRO A 265 -5.91 -9.43 -5.98
C PRO A 265 -4.39 -9.21 -5.91
N PRO A 266 -3.59 -10.28 -5.72
CA PRO A 266 -2.13 -10.20 -5.89
C PRO A 266 -1.74 -9.86 -7.32
N VAL A 267 -0.48 -9.47 -7.51
CA VAL A 267 0.07 -9.12 -8.82
C VAL A 267 0.00 -10.32 -9.77
N GLY A 268 -0.67 -10.14 -10.91
CA GLY A 268 -0.80 -11.12 -11.98
C GLY A 268 0.44 -11.19 -12.88
N GLY A 269 0.50 -12.24 -13.72
CA GLY A 269 1.70 -12.53 -14.53
C GLY A 269 2.14 -11.42 -15.49
N LYS A 270 1.21 -10.65 -16.06
CA LYS A 270 1.53 -9.55 -16.99
C LYS A 270 2.19 -8.34 -16.31
N ASP A 271 1.87 -8.10 -15.03
CA ASP A 271 2.35 -6.94 -14.26
C ASP A 271 3.57 -7.27 -13.39
N ARG A 272 4.07 -8.51 -13.48
CA ARG A 272 5.14 -9.03 -12.63
C ARG A 272 6.50 -8.60 -13.17
N LEU A 273 7.26 -7.88 -12.35
CA LEU A 273 8.59 -7.36 -12.71
C LEU A 273 9.74 -8.35 -12.45
N GLY A 274 9.44 -9.56 -11.99
CA GLY A 274 10.45 -10.56 -11.61
C GLY A 274 11.13 -10.28 -10.25
N TYR A 275 10.76 -9.20 -9.57
CA TYR A 275 11.23 -8.90 -8.21
C TYR A 275 10.42 -9.68 -7.17
N PRO A 276 11.05 -10.23 -6.11
CA PRO A 276 10.34 -10.88 -5.01
C PRO A 276 9.30 -9.97 -4.35
N THR A 277 8.24 -10.57 -3.82
CA THR A 277 7.26 -9.92 -2.92
C THR A 277 6.60 -8.62 -3.41
N GLN A 278 6.56 -8.38 -4.74
CA GLN A 278 5.90 -7.25 -5.38
C GLN A 278 4.43 -7.09 -4.95
N LYS A 279 4.04 -5.86 -4.61
CA LYS A 279 2.68 -5.51 -4.21
C LYS A 279 1.84 -5.00 -5.39
N PRO A 280 0.50 -5.14 -5.36
CA PRO A 280 -0.38 -4.52 -6.36
C PRO A 280 -0.44 -3.01 -6.15
N VAL A 281 -0.39 -2.24 -7.24
CA VAL A 281 -0.48 -0.76 -7.18
C VAL A 281 -1.77 -0.31 -6.49
N ALA A 282 -2.89 -0.97 -6.78
CA ALA A 282 -4.20 -0.66 -6.18
C ALA A 282 -4.20 -0.75 -4.64
N LEU A 283 -3.38 -1.63 -4.05
CA LEU A 283 -3.24 -1.73 -2.60
C LEU A 283 -2.62 -0.45 -2.02
N LEU A 284 -1.57 0.06 -2.66
CA LEU A 284 -0.87 1.26 -2.20
C LEU A 284 -1.70 2.50 -2.53
N GLU A 285 -2.38 2.56 -3.68
CA GLU A 285 -3.28 3.67 -4.00
C GLU A 285 -4.39 3.85 -2.97
N ARG A 286 -4.98 2.73 -2.51
CA ARG A 286 -5.99 2.74 -1.44
C ARG A 286 -5.44 3.33 -0.15
N ILE A 287 -4.26 2.87 0.27
CA ILE A 287 -3.59 3.37 1.48
C ILE A 287 -3.29 4.87 1.35
N LEU A 288 -2.72 5.30 0.23
CA LEU A 288 -2.32 6.69 0.01
C LEU A 288 -3.52 7.63 -0.11
N ASN A 289 -4.60 7.21 -0.76
CA ASN A 289 -5.81 8.03 -0.84
C ASN A 289 -6.48 8.20 0.52
N ALA A 290 -6.45 7.19 1.39
CA ALA A 290 -7.01 7.28 2.75
C ALA A 290 -6.21 8.20 3.68
N SER A 291 -4.88 8.23 3.55
CA SER A 291 -4.00 8.82 4.58
C SER A 291 -3.07 9.94 4.08
N SER A 292 -3.28 10.45 2.87
CA SER A 292 -2.52 11.58 2.31
C SER A 292 -3.30 12.29 1.19
N ASN A 293 -2.90 13.51 0.89
CA ASN A 293 -3.44 14.33 -0.20
C ASN A 293 -2.39 14.56 -1.30
N PRO A 294 -2.79 14.95 -2.52
CA PRO A 294 -1.85 15.41 -3.55
C PRO A 294 -0.91 16.49 -2.99
N GLY A 295 0.37 16.39 -3.33
CA GLY A 295 1.44 17.26 -2.80
C GLY A 295 2.07 16.80 -1.48
N ASP A 296 1.45 15.88 -0.74
CA ASP A 296 2.08 15.29 0.45
C ASP A 296 3.28 14.40 0.08
N VAL A 297 4.12 14.09 1.07
CA VAL A 297 5.31 13.26 0.92
C VAL A 297 5.06 11.83 1.40
N VAL A 298 5.38 10.85 0.57
CA VAL A 298 5.35 9.42 0.88
C VAL A 298 6.76 8.88 1.00
N LEU A 299 7.10 8.26 2.14
CA LEU A 299 8.38 7.60 2.36
C LEU A 299 8.19 6.08 2.42
N ASP A 300 8.90 5.36 1.57
CA ASP A 300 9.01 3.90 1.63
C ASP A 300 10.49 3.50 1.74
N PRO A 301 10.99 3.17 2.95
CA PRO A 301 12.39 2.82 3.16
C PRO A 301 12.71 1.35 2.80
N PHE A 302 11.74 0.62 2.25
CA PHE A 302 11.86 -0.76 1.77
C PHE A 302 11.19 -0.91 0.40
N CYS A 303 11.48 0.04 -0.49
CA CYS A 303 10.63 0.26 -1.67
C CYS A 303 10.72 -0.87 -2.71
N GLY A 304 11.78 -1.68 -2.72
CA GLY A 304 11.95 -2.82 -3.61
C GLY A 304 11.72 -2.45 -5.08
N CYS A 305 10.74 -3.07 -5.72
CA CYS A 305 10.35 -2.76 -7.11
C CYS A 305 9.59 -1.42 -7.29
N GLY A 306 9.48 -0.59 -6.26
CA GLY A 306 8.89 0.76 -6.30
C GLY A 306 7.38 0.80 -6.52
N THR A 307 6.64 -0.16 -5.99
CA THR A 307 5.16 -0.12 -6.10
C THR A 307 4.59 1.12 -5.41
N THR A 308 5.07 1.43 -4.20
CA THR A 308 4.67 2.63 -3.43
C THR A 308 5.06 3.92 -4.15
N VAL A 309 6.28 3.98 -4.66
CA VAL A 309 6.81 5.12 -5.44
C VAL A 309 5.94 5.38 -6.68
N HIS A 310 5.62 4.33 -7.43
CA HIS A 310 4.74 4.44 -8.59
C HIS A 310 3.33 4.92 -8.21
N ALA A 311 2.74 4.37 -7.14
CA ALA A 311 1.42 4.79 -6.69
C ALA A 311 1.41 6.26 -6.24
N ALA A 312 2.43 6.69 -5.50
CA ALA A 312 2.60 8.07 -5.07
C ALA A 312 2.74 9.02 -6.26
N GLN A 313 3.60 8.69 -7.23
CA GLN A 313 3.77 9.46 -8.47
C GLN A 313 2.45 9.61 -9.23
N LYS A 314 1.73 8.50 -9.47
CA LYS A 314 0.44 8.49 -10.19
C LYS A 314 -0.60 9.36 -9.49
N LEU A 315 -0.60 9.34 -8.16
CA LEU A 315 -1.54 10.09 -7.33
C LEU A 315 -1.10 11.54 -7.08
N GLY A 316 0.00 12.01 -7.66
CA GLY A 316 0.47 13.39 -7.51
C GLY A 316 1.03 13.71 -6.11
N ARG A 317 1.61 12.72 -5.44
CA ARG A 317 2.36 12.89 -4.18
C ARG A 317 3.86 12.97 -4.48
N GLN A 318 4.59 13.72 -3.64
CA GLN A 318 6.05 13.63 -3.59
C GLN A 318 6.44 12.30 -2.92
N TRP A 319 7.61 11.75 -3.26
CA TRP A 319 8.00 10.46 -2.71
C TRP A 319 9.50 10.33 -2.49
N ILE A 320 9.85 9.46 -1.53
CA ILE A 320 11.21 9.02 -1.24
C ILE A 320 11.17 7.50 -1.14
N GLY A 321 11.91 6.82 -2.02
CA GLY A 321 12.11 5.38 -1.98
C GLY A 321 13.54 5.06 -1.57
N ILE A 322 13.73 4.14 -0.62
CA ILE A 322 15.05 3.64 -0.24
C ILE A 322 15.06 2.12 -0.40
N ASP A 323 16.09 1.62 -1.06
CA ASP A 323 16.40 0.20 -1.11
C ASP A 323 17.92 0.02 -1.06
N ILE A 324 18.37 -1.09 -0.48
CA ILE A 324 19.79 -1.40 -0.37
C ILE A 324 20.37 -1.94 -1.68
N THR A 325 19.52 -2.42 -2.60
CA THR A 325 19.93 -3.10 -3.83
C THR A 325 19.89 -2.17 -5.03
N HIS A 326 20.96 -2.12 -5.82
CA HIS A 326 20.98 -1.36 -7.08
C HIS A 326 20.02 -1.94 -8.12
N LEU A 327 19.72 -3.25 -8.04
CA LEU A 327 18.68 -3.89 -8.85
C LEU A 327 17.30 -3.26 -8.62
N ALA A 328 16.93 -2.97 -7.36
CA ALA A 328 15.69 -2.28 -7.06
C ALA A 328 15.64 -0.93 -7.76
N ILE A 329 16.69 -0.11 -7.61
CA ILE A 329 16.78 1.24 -8.20
C ILE A 329 16.53 1.19 -9.72
N ASN A 330 17.26 0.34 -10.45
CA ASN A 330 17.10 0.22 -11.91
C ASN A 330 15.68 -0.21 -12.33
N LEU A 331 15.05 -1.11 -11.55
CA LEU A 331 13.67 -1.52 -11.79
C LEU A 331 12.69 -0.37 -11.57
N ILE A 332 12.91 0.45 -10.54
CA ILE A 332 12.08 1.64 -10.26
C ILE A 332 12.22 2.65 -11.39
N GLU A 333 13.43 2.95 -11.84
CA GLU A 333 13.69 3.88 -12.95
C GLU A 333 12.96 3.44 -14.22
N THR A 334 13.13 2.17 -14.61
CA THR A 334 12.45 1.61 -15.79
C THR A 334 10.94 1.65 -15.63
N ARG A 335 10.43 1.23 -14.46
CA ARG A 335 9.00 1.23 -14.14
C ARG A 335 8.38 2.63 -14.22
N LEU A 336 9.07 3.65 -13.73
CA LEU A 336 8.60 5.04 -13.77
C LEU A 336 8.68 5.60 -15.19
N PHE A 337 9.78 5.33 -15.91
CA PHE A 337 9.93 5.75 -17.29
C PHE A 337 8.81 5.20 -18.17
N ASP A 338 8.56 3.89 -18.10
CA ASP A 338 7.54 3.22 -18.91
C ASP A 338 6.11 3.67 -18.54
N ALA A 339 5.82 3.84 -17.25
CA ALA A 339 4.48 4.19 -16.79
C ALA A 339 4.11 5.65 -17.02
N PHE A 340 5.09 6.54 -17.10
CA PHE A 340 4.89 7.99 -17.21
C PHE A 340 5.59 8.58 -18.45
N GLU A 341 5.91 7.76 -19.44
CA GLU A 341 6.50 8.16 -20.73
C GLU A 341 7.73 9.08 -20.58
N GLY A 342 8.57 8.81 -19.57
CA GLY A 342 9.76 9.61 -19.26
C GLY A 342 9.50 10.99 -18.64
N GLN A 343 8.26 11.32 -18.29
CA GLN A 343 7.88 12.61 -17.70
C GLN A 343 8.13 12.68 -16.18
N ALA A 344 8.32 11.53 -15.52
CA ALA A 344 8.60 11.48 -14.09
C ALA A 344 10.01 12.03 -13.79
N GLN A 345 10.08 13.09 -12.98
CA GLN A 345 11.34 13.70 -12.53
C GLN A 345 11.70 13.21 -11.14
N PHE A 346 12.93 12.70 -10.99
CA PHE A 346 13.47 12.24 -9.70
C PHE A 346 15.00 12.28 -9.71
N THR A 347 15.60 12.26 -8.53
CA THR A 347 17.05 12.15 -8.34
C THR A 347 17.39 10.84 -7.65
N VAL A 348 18.49 10.21 -8.08
CA VAL A 348 18.99 8.98 -7.47
C VAL A 348 20.26 9.28 -6.68
N HIS A 349 20.28 8.85 -5.42
CA HIS A 349 21.42 8.97 -4.53
C HIS A 349 22.02 7.59 -4.24
N GLY A 350 23.33 7.53 -3.93
CA GLY A 350 23.98 6.28 -3.54
C GLY A 350 24.37 5.35 -4.70
N VAL A 351 24.33 5.84 -5.94
CA VAL A 351 24.83 5.11 -7.13
C VAL A 351 26.00 5.89 -7.76
N PRO A 352 26.97 5.21 -8.38
CA PRO A 352 28.06 5.88 -9.10
C PRO A 352 27.53 6.78 -10.22
N GLN A 353 28.03 8.01 -10.28
CA GLN A 353 27.67 9.00 -11.31
C GLN A 353 28.77 9.18 -12.38
N ASP A 354 29.97 8.68 -12.11
CA ASP A 354 31.13 8.76 -13.00
C ASP A 354 32.02 7.51 -12.86
N ILE A 355 33.05 7.42 -13.70
CA ILE A 355 34.00 6.30 -13.72
C ILE A 355 34.80 6.21 -12.41
N GLY A 356 35.09 7.36 -11.77
CA GLY A 356 35.80 7.41 -10.49
C GLY A 356 34.97 6.76 -9.39
N GLY A 357 33.73 7.20 -9.23
CA GLY A 357 32.77 6.61 -8.30
C GLY A 357 32.48 5.14 -8.60
N ALA A 358 32.50 4.73 -9.88
CA ALA A 358 32.31 3.33 -10.26
C ALA A 358 33.50 2.46 -9.83
N ARG A 359 34.74 2.98 -9.93
CA ARG A 359 35.96 2.32 -9.41
C ARG A 359 35.95 2.25 -7.89
N ASP A 360 35.66 3.36 -7.22
CA ASP A 360 35.56 3.40 -5.75
C ASP A 360 34.49 2.42 -5.25
N PHE A 361 33.38 2.29 -5.97
CA PHE A 361 32.32 1.33 -5.62
C PHE A 361 32.78 -0.13 -5.75
N PHE A 362 33.52 -0.45 -6.82
CA PHE A 362 34.07 -1.78 -7.04
C PHE A 362 35.19 -2.15 -6.05
N GLU A 363 36.03 -1.20 -5.65
CA GLU A 363 37.23 -1.45 -4.84
C GLU A 363 36.96 -1.57 -3.32
N ARG A 364 35.76 -1.20 -2.84
CA ARG A 364 35.40 -1.19 -1.39
C ARG A 364 35.50 -2.57 -0.72
N ASP A 365 34.62 -3.51 -1.08
CA ASP A 365 34.60 -4.85 -0.50
C ASP A 365 33.95 -5.88 -1.45
N ASP A 366 33.99 -7.17 -1.09
CA ASP A 366 33.45 -8.23 -1.94
C ASP A 366 31.92 -8.24 -2.06
N LYS A 367 31.19 -7.64 -1.11
CA LYS A 367 29.74 -7.44 -1.21
C LYS A 367 29.46 -6.33 -2.23
N THR A 368 30.20 -5.23 -2.21
CA THR A 368 30.03 -4.13 -3.17
C THR A 368 30.43 -4.51 -4.59
N LYS A 369 31.40 -5.41 -4.80
CA LYS A 369 31.72 -5.94 -6.16
C LYS A 369 30.54 -6.61 -6.84
N LYS A 370 29.76 -7.40 -6.09
CA LYS A 370 28.55 -8.07 -6.62
C LYS A 370 27.44 -7.07 -6.91
N GLU A 371 27.29 -6.03 -6.08
CA GLU A 371 26.34 -4.95 -6.37
C GLU A 371 26.80 -4.09 -7.55
N PHE A 372 28.12 -3.91 -7.73
CA PHE A 372 28.70 -3.27 -8.91
C PHE A 372 28.34 -4.00 -10.21
N GLU A 373 28.45 -5.33 -10.24
CA GLU A 373 28.06 -6.14 -11.41
C GLU A 373 26.58 -5.93 -11.76
N LYS A 374 25.69 -5.97 -10.75
CA LYS A 374 24.25 -5.73 -10.96
C LYS A 374 23.94 -4.31 -11.40
N TRP A 375 24.60 -3.32 -10.80
CA TRP A 375 24.47 -1.91 -11.17
C TRP A 375 24.89 -1.72 -12.64
N ALA A 376 26.04 -2.25 -13.04
CA ALA A 376 26.55 -2.17 -14.40
C ALA A 376 25.63 -2.84 -15.43
N CYS A 377 25.07 -4.02 -15.11
CA CYS A 377 24.03 -4.66 -15.93
C CYS A 377 22.81 -3.75 -16.11
N GLY A 378 22.41 -3.02 -15.06
CA GLY A 378 21.30 -2.07 -15.10
C GLY A 378 21.49 -0.90 -16.06
N LEU A 379 22.72 -0.41 -16.24
CA LEU A 379 23.04 0.68 -17.18
C LEU A 379 22.60 0.37 -18.62
N ILE A 380 22.58 -0.92 -18.98
CA ILE A 380 22.16 -1.40 -20.30
C ILE A 380 20.82 -2.15 -20.25
N LYS A 381 20.04 -1.97 -19.18
CA LYS A 381 18.74 -2.62 -18.95
C LYS A 381 18.81 -4.16 -18.95
N ALA A 382 19.98 -4.73 -18.69
CA ALA A 382 20.14 -6.17 -18.56
C ALA A 382 19.67 -6.64 -17.19
N TYR A 383 18.94 -7.76 -17.15
CA TYR A 383 18.52 -8.39 -15.92
C TYR A 383 19.71 -9.12 -15.30
N PRO A 384 20.17 -8.74 -14.09
CA PRO A 384 21.32 -9.38 -13.47
C PRO A 384 21.03 -10.83 -13.12
N GLN A 385 21.99 -11.72 -13.37
CA GLN A 385 21.92 -13.11 -12.93
C GLN A 385 22.53 -13.23 -11.53
N GLY A 386 21.93 -14.02 -10.63
CA GLY A 386 22.45 -14.12 -9.26
C GLY A 386 21.78 -15.16 -8.37
N GLY A 387 22.26 -16.41 -8.43
CA GLY A 387 21.86 -17.49 -7.53
C GLY A 387 22.45 -18.89 -7.77
N GLY A 388 23.17 -19.15 -8.86
CA GLY A 388 23.82 -20.45 -9.10
C GLY A 388 25.07 -20.65 -8.24
N LYS A 389 25.37 -21.92 -7.88
CA LYS A 389 26.68 -22.29 -7.29
C LYS A 389 27.79 -21.85 -8.27
N LYS A 390 28.86 -21.25 -7.73
CA LYS A 390 30.11 -20.95 -8.46
C LYS A 390 30.52 -22.19 -9.26
N GLY A 391 30.42 -22.11 -10.59
CA GLY A 391 30.88 -23.16 -11.51
C GLY A 391 29.89 -23.60 -12.59
N ALA A 392 28.59 -23.30 -12.48
CA ALA A 392 27.61 -23.74 -13.50
C ALA A 392 27.33 -22.69 -14.61
N ASP A 393 27.47 -21.38 -14.30
CA ASP A 393 26.91 -20.30 -15.14
C ASP A 393 27.97 -19.45 -15.90
N GLY A 394 29.13 -20.02 -16.24
CA GLY A 394 30.05 -19.51 -17.28
C GLY A 394 30.58 -18.06 -17.19
N GLY A 395 30.36 -17.32 -16.10
CA GLY A 395 30.72 -15.90 -16.01
C GLY A 395 29.69 -14.93 -16.61
N ILE A 396 28.43 -15.35 -16.70
CA ILE A 396 27.29 -14.52 -17.09
C ILE A 396 26.85 -13.64 -15.91
N ASP A 397 26.95 -12.33 -16.08
CA ASP A 397 26.57 -11.34 -15.07
C ASP A 397 25.15 -10.79 -15.30
N GLY A 398 24.65 -10.85 -16.54
CA GLY A 398 23.28 -10.44 -16.86
C GLY A 398 22.78 -10.94 -18.21
N LEU A 399 21.45 -10.85 -18.40
CA LEU A 399 20.78 -11.16 -19.66
C LEU A 399 19.92 -9.98 -20.10
N PHE A 400 20.02 -9.60 -21.36
CA PHE A 400 19.18 -8.58 -21.97
C PHE A 400 18.34 -9.21 -23.07
N ARG A 401 17.02 -9.14 -22.97
CA ARG A 401 16.11 -9.67 -24.00
C ARG A 401 15.61 -8.56 -24.91
N PHE A 402 15.65 -8.80 -26.22
CA PHE A 402 15.27 -7.82 -27.23
C PHE A 402 14.48 -8.46 -28.37
N GLY A 403 13.93 -7.63 -29.25
CA GLY A 403 12.95 -8.02 -30.26
C GLY A 403 11.50 -7.71 -29.83
N PRO A 404 10.55 -7.65 -30.78
CA PRO A 404 9.16 -7.29 -30.51
C PRO A 404 8.47 -8.16 -29.44
N ALA A 405 8.88 -9.43 -29.32
CA ALA A 405 8.36 -10.39 -28.36
C ALA A 405 9.39 -10.78 -27.28
N LYS A 406 10.51 -10.05 -27.16
CA LYS A 406 11.65 -10.40 -26.27
C LYS A 406 12.21 -11.81 -26.55
N GLU A 407 12.20 -12.20 -27.82
CA GLU A 407 12.57 -13.52 -28.32
C GLU A 407 14.09 -13.71 -28.45
N HIS A 408 14.85 -12.61 -28.59
CA HIS A 408 16.31 -12.65 -28.67
C HIS A 408 16.95 -12.38 -27.31
N VAL A 409 18.15 -12.92 -27.11
CA VAL A 409 18.90 -12.84 -25.87
C VAL A 409 20.31 -12.31 -26.16
N ALA A 410 20.73 -11.33 -25.38
CA ALA A 410 22.10 -10.88 -25.25
C ALA A 410 22.64 -11.29 -23.88
N ILE A 411 23.87 -11.80 -23.85
CA ILE A 411 24.58 -12.19 -22.64
C ILE A 411 25.52 -11.05 -22.24
N VAL A 412 25.51 -10.69 -20.97
CA VAL A 412 26.33 -9.61 -20.43
C VAL A 412 27.38 -10.19 -19.49
N SER A 413 28.64 -9.80 -19.67
CA SER A 413 29.71 -10.00 -18.69
C SER A 413 30.31 -8.67 -18.27
N VAL A 414 30.47 -8.48 -16.97
CA VAL A 414 30.97 -7.27 -16.32
C VAL A 414 32.32 -7.57 -15.68
N LYS A 415 33.32 -6.68 -15.88
CA LYS A 415 34.64 -6.77 -15.25
C LYS A 415 35.09 -5.42 -14.69
N GLY A 416 35.15 -5.31 -13.36
CA GLY A 416 35.64 -4.10 -12.68
C GLY A 416 37.14 -4.07 -12.40
N GLY A 417 37.83 -5.22 -12.48
CA GLY A 417 39.24 -5.34 -12.12
C GLY A 417 40.21 -4.68 -13.11
N LYS A 418 41.47 -4.51 -12.69
CA LYS A 418 42.56 -3.99 -13.54
C LYS A 418 43.12 -5.04 -14.50
N ASN A 419 42.98 -6.33 -14.15
CA ASN A 419 43.48 -7.46 -14.94
C ASN A 419 42.41 -7.95 -15.92
N VAL A 420 42.07 -7.14 -16.93
CA VAL A 420 41.11 -7.47 -17.98
C VAL A 420 41.86 -7.69 -19.29
N GLY A 421 41.56 -8.79 -19.99
CA GLY A 421 42.28 -9.17 -21.20
C GLY A 421 41.45 -10.00 -22.17
N VAL A 422 42.03 -10.29 -23.34
CA VAL A 422 41.35 -10.97 -24.47
C VAL A 422 40.78 -12.35 -24.11
N ALA A 423 41.39 -13.07 -23.15
CA ALA A 423 40.88 -14.35 -22.69
C ALA A 423 39.42 -14.25 -22.19
N MET A 424 39.10 -13.21 -21.41
CA MET A 424 37.75 -13.02 -20.88
C MET A 424 36.72 -12.69 -21.98
N VAL A 425 37.16 -12.04 -23.07
CA VAL A 425 36.30 -11.77 -24.23
C VAL A 425 36.04 -13.05 -25.01
N LYS A 426 37.04 -13.93 -25.16
CA LYS A 426 36.91 -15.25 -25.77
C LYS A 426 35.97 -16.15 -24.96
N ASP A 427 36.06 -16.10 -23.64
CA ASP A 427 35.17 -16.87 -22.75
C ASP A 427 33.71 -16.43 -22.92
N LEU A 428 33.46 -15.12 -23.05
CA LEU A 428 32.11 -14.61 -23.32
C LEU A 428 31.61 -15.06 -24.70
N ASP A 429 32.44 -14.96 -25.73
CA ASP A 429 32.12 -15.37 -27.10
C ASP A 429 31.76 -16.88 -27.19
N ALA A 430 32.53 -17.72 -26.50
CA ALA A 430 32.22 -19.14 -26.34
C ALA A 430 30.86 -19.35 -25.64
N THR A 431 30.60 -18.59 -24.57
CA THR A 431 29.34 -18.66 -23.81
C THR A 431 28.13 -18.23 -24.66
N VAL A 432 28.28 -17.19 -25.48
CA VAL A 432 27.26 -16.73 -26.42
C VAL A 432 26.90 -17.83 -27.41
N THR A 433 27.93 -18.48 -27.97
CA THR A 433 27.75 -19.61 -28.88
C THR A 433 27.07 -20.80 -28.20
N GLU A 434 27.54 -21.19 -27.02
CA GLU A 434 27.00 -22.32 -26.25
C GLU A 434 25.52 -22.12 -25.89
N GLN A 435 25.17 -20.93 -25.40
CA GLN A 435 23.79 -20.60 -25.02
C GLN A 435 22.91 -20.14 -26.19
N LYS A 436 23.43 -20.15 -27.42
CA LYS A 436 22.73 -19.69 -28.63
C LYS A 436 22.15 -18.28 -28.48
N ALA A 437 22.86 -17.42 -27.76
CA ALA A 437 22.53 -16.01 -27.65
C ALA A 437 22.91 -15.28 -28.95
N GLN A 438 22.25 -14.17 -29.22
CA GLN A 438 22.45 -13.40 -30.45
C GLN A 438 23.58 -12.38 -30.31
N ILE A 439 23.85 -11.91 -29.08
CA ILE A 439 24.81 -10.84 -28.81
C ILE A 439 25.57 -11.15 -27.50
N GLY A 440 26.87 -10.88 -27.48
CA GLY A 440 27.67 -10.77 -26.26
C GLY A 440 28.01 -9.32 -25.95
N VAL A 441 27.77 -8.87 -24.72
CA VAL A 441 28.10 -7.52 -24.26
C VAL A 441 29.13 -7.62 -23.13
N PHE A 442 30.30 -7.01 -23.35
CA PHE A 442 31.38 -6.97 -22.39
C PHE A 442 31.53 -5.57 -21.79
N LEU A 443 31.21 -5.41 -20.51
CA LEU A 443 31.30 -4.14 -19.77
C LEU A 443 32.56 -4.14 -18.89
N THR A 444 33.39 -3.10 -18.99
CA THR A 444 34.66 -3.01 -18.23
C THR A 444 34.99 -1.59 -17.76
N LEU A 445 35.54 -1.48 -16.54
CA LEU A 445 36.12 -0.22 -16.03
C LEU A 445 37.52 0.07 -16.59
N THR A 446 38.20 -0.98 -17.04
CA THR A 446 39.52 -0.91 -17.65
C THR A 446 39.35 -0.72 -19.15
N PRO A 447 39.98 0.32 -19.76
CA PRO A 447 39.93 0.51 -21.20
C PRO A 447 40.33 -0.77 -21.96
N PRO A 448 39.56 -1.20 -22.97
CA PRO A 448 39.82 -2.44 -23.68
C PRO A 448 41.16 -2.36 -24.43
N THR A 449 41.92 -3.44 -24.37
CA THR A 449 43.19 -3.56 -25.11
C THR A 449 42.94 -3.79 -26.60
N LYS A 450 43.91 -3.47 -27.45
CA LYS A 450 43.81 -3.72 -28.91
C LYS A 450 43.43 -5.18 -29.25
N PRO A 451 44.05 -6.22 -28.64
CA PRO A 451 43.64 -7.61 -28.88
C PRO A 451 42.17 -7.92 -28.51
N MET A 452 41.62 -7.27 -27.48
CA MET A 452 40.20 -7.43 -27.13
C MET A 452 39.29 -6.85 -28.22
N LEU A 453 39.62 -5.65 -28.70
CA LEU A 453 38.86 -4.99 -29.77
C LEU A 453 38.94 -5.77 -31.08
N ASP A 454 40.11 -6.29 -31.43
CA ASP A 454 40.32 -7.06 -32.66
C ASP A 454 39.54 -8.39 -32.61
N TRP A 455 39.49 -9.06 -31.45
CA TRP A 455 38.65 -10.26 -31.29
C TRP A 455 37.16 -9.92 -31.38
N ALA A 456 36.70 -8.91 -30.64
CA ALA A 456 35.29 -8.52 -30.63
C ALA A 456 34.77 -8.21 -32.05
N ARG A 457 35.55 -7.47 -32.86
CA ARG A 457 35.20 -7.20 -34.27
C ARG A 457 35.18 -8.44 -35.16
N GLY A 458 35.98 -9.46 -34.83
CA GLY A 458 36.03 -10.71 -35.58
C GLY A 458 34.88 -11.66 -35.25
N ALA A 459 34.35 -11.58 -34.04
CA ALA A 459 33.24 -12.41 -33.56
C ALA A 459 31.86 -11.97 -34.08
N GLY A 460 31.76 -10.74 -34.59
CA GLY A 460 30.50 -10.12 -35.06
C GLY A 460 30.32 -8.77 -34.42
#